data_AF-A0A1I3MJR9-F1
#
_entry.id   AF-A0A1I3MJR9-F1
#
_cell.length_a   1.000
_cell.length_b   1.000
_cell.length_c   1.000
_cell.angle_alpha   90.00
_cell.angle_beta   90.00
_cell.angle_gamma   90.00
#
_symmetry.space_group_name_H-M   'P 1'
#
loop_
_entity.id
_entity.type
_entity.pdbx_description
1 polymer ?
#
loop_
_entity_poly.entity_id
_entity_poly.type
_entity_poly.pdbx_seq_one_letter_code
_entity_poly.pdbx_strand_id
1 'polypeptide(L)' 'MFSVSSATDGSGPFCGAMGCTNDADVVIHYPKHGERTVCDDCAEGYEVVRDV' A
#
# COMPACT_ATOMS: atom_id res chain seq x y z
N MET A 1 -28.78 8.11 14.63
CA MET A 1 -27.36 8.32 14.98
C MET A 1 -26.58 7.56 13.94
N PHE A 2 -26.00 8.26 12.96
CA PHE A 2 -25.29 7.64 11.83
C PHE A 2 -23.97 7.06 12.35
N SER A 3 -23.94 5.76 12.61
CA SER A 3 -22.68 5.04 12.82
C SER A 3 -22.37 4.27 11.56
N VAL A 4 -21.78 4.97 10.60
CA VAL A 4 -20.99 4.35 9.55
C VAL A 4 -19.78 3.73 10.24
N SER A 5 -19.84 2.43 10.54
CA SER A 5 -18.66 1.68 10.92
C SER A 5 -17.88 1.38 9.65
N SER A 6 -17.29 2.42 9.07
CA SER A 6 -16.17 2.27 8.14
C SER A 6 -15.07 1.61 8.94
N ALA A 7 -14.88 0.30 8.76
CA ALA A 7 -13.74 -0.40 9.32
C ALA A 7 -12.46 0.11 8.62
N THR A 8 -12.03 1.30 9.01
CA THR A 8 -10.66 1.81 8.86
C THR A 8 -10.16 2.05 10.27
N ASP A 9 -10.17 0.98 11.07
CA ASP A 9 -9.64 0.96 12.43
C ASP A 9 -8.13 0.69 12.31
N GLY A 10 -7.32 1.75 12.42
CA GLY A 10 -5.92 1.68 12.85
C GLY A 10 -4.91 0.83 12.05
N SER A 11 -5.22 0.40 10.83
CA SER A 11 -4.27 -0.29 9.95
C SER A 11 -4.29 0.39 8.59
N GLY A 12 -3.27 1.19 8.29
CA GLY A 12 -3.04 1.68 6.94
C GLY A 12 -2.90 0.51 5.96
N PRO A 13 -2.86 0.76 4.64
CA PRO A 13 -2.51 -0.30 3.71
C PRO A 13 -1.15 -0.86 4.14
N PHE A 14 -1.05 -2.17 4.36
CA PHE A 14 0.24 -2.78 4.66
C PHE A 14 1.02 -2.97 3.37
N CYS A 15 2.35 -2.98 3.48
CA CYS A 15 3.21 -3.28 2.36
C CYS A 15 2.80 -4.61 1.74
N GLY A 16 2.41 -4.58 0.46
CA GLY A 16 1.99 -5.76 -0.26
C GLY A 16 3.13 -6.73 -0.55
N ALA A 17 4.39 -6.41 -0.23
CA ALA A 17 5.52 -7.31 -0.43
C ALA A 17 5.43 -8.53 0.52
N MET A 18 5.54 -9.74 -0.02
CA MET A 18 5.45 -10.96 0.80
C MET A 18 6.57 -10.97 1.85
N GLY A 19 6.18 -10.91 3.12
CA GLY A 19 7.11 -10.91 4.26
C GLY A 19 7.48 -9.51 4.77
N CYS A 20 6.96 -8.43 4.17
CA CYS A 20 7.10 -7.09 4.71
C CYS A 20 5.86 -6.76 5.56
N THR A 21 6.08 -6.41 6.82
CA THR A 21 5.01 -6.03 7.77
C THR A 21 4.94 -4.52 8.00
N ASN A 22 5.69 -3.73 7.24
CA ASN A 22 5.63 -2.27 7.31
C ASN A 22 4.31 -1.75 6.73
N ASP A 23 3.96 -0.55 7.17
CA ASP A 23 2.95 0.28 6.52
C ASP A 23 3.37 0.58 5.07
N ALA A 24 2.42 0.58 4.16
CA ALA A 24 2.63 1.05 2.81
C ALA A 24 2.51 2.56 2.78
N ASP A 25 3.37 3.17 1.98
CA ASP A 25 3.41 4.62 1.74
C ASP A 25 3.05 4.94 0.28
N VAL A 26 3.31 4.01 -0.65
CA VAL A 26 3.24 4.30 -2.08
C VAL A 26 2.61 3.16 -2.87
N VAL A 27 2.10 3.51 -4.04
CA VAL A 27 1.64 2.57 -5.06
C VAL A 27 2.64 2.58 -6.19
N ILE A 28 3.23 1.43 -6.49
CA ILE A 28 4.14 1.23 -7.61
C ILE A 28 3.46 0.56 -8.79
N HIS A 29 3.91 0.84 -10.00
CA HIS A 29 3.52 0.11 -11.19
C HIS A 29 4.47 -1.07 -11.42
N TYR A 30 3.95 -2.29 -11.21
CA TYR A 30 4.68 -3.53 -11.46
C TYR A 30 4.47 -3.98 -12.92
N PRO A 31 5.53 -4.11 -13.74
CA PRO A 31 5.39 -4.33 -15.18
C PRO A 31 4.69 -5.65 -15.56
N LYS A 32 4.65 -6.64 -14.65
CA LYS A 32 3.98 -7.93 -14.88
C LYS A 32 2.57 -8.05 -14.28
N HIS A 33 2.21 -7.21 -13.30
CA HIS A 33 1.02 -7.43 -12.47
C HIS A 33 0.16 -6.17 -12.26
N GLY A 34 0.56 -5.03 -12.83
CA GLY A 34 -0.13 -3.76 -12.66
C GLY A 34 0.26 -3.06 -11.35
N GLU A 35 -0.64 -2.25 -10.81
CA GLU A 35 -0.39 -1.43 -9.61
C GLU A 35 -0.30 -2.28 -8.33
N ARG A 36 0.64 -1.96 -7.45
CA ARG A 36 0.79 -2.61 -6.14
C ARG A 36 1.15 -1.59 -5.07
N THR A 37 0.46 -1.67 -3.94
CA THR A 37 0.73 -0.85 -2.75
C THR A 37 1.86 -1.47 -1.94
N VAL A 38 2.90 -0.69 -1.66
CA VAL A 38 4.14 -1.12 -0.96
C VAL A 38 4.67 0.02 -0.08
N CYS A 39 5.56 -0.31 0.86
CA CYS A 39 6.35 0.70 1.58
C CYS A 39 7.41 1.32 0.65
N ASP A 40 7.92 2.49 1.00
CA ASP A 40 8.96 3.20 0.24
C ASP A 40 10.21 2.32 -0.01
N ASP A 41 10.60 1.52 1.00
CA ASP A 41 11.72 0.57 0.90
C ASP A 41 11.48 -0.54 -0.14
N CYS A 42 10.24 -1.04 -0.23
CA CYS A 42 9.84 -2.04 -1.23
C CYS A 42 9.44 -1.42 -2.58
N ALA A 43 9.33 -0.10 -2.66
CA ALA A 43 9.09 0.63 -3.89
C ALA A 43 10.37 0.79 -4.71
N GLU A 44 11.53 0.60 -4.10
CA GLU A 44 12.83 0.80 -4.74
C GLU A 44 12.97 -0.07 -6.00
N GLY A 45 13.28 0.58 -7.12
CA GLY A 45 13.40 -0.07 -8.43
C GLY A 45 12.10 -0.19 -9.23
N TYR A 46 10.99 0.36 -8.74
CA TYR A 46 9.71 0.45 -9.47
C TYR A 46 9.24 1.90 -9.61
N GLU A 47 8.40 2.15 -10.60
CA GLU A 47 7.81 3.47 -10.82
C GLU A 47 6.67 3.71 -9.83
N VAL A 48 6.80 4.74 -8.99
CA VAL A 48 5.74 5.17 -8.08
C VAL A 48 4.69 5.96 -8.85
N VAL A 49 3.44 5.51 -8.76
CA VAL A 49 2.29 6.07 -9.48
C VAL A 49 1.52 7.07 -8.61
N ARG A 50 1.47 6.83 -7.29
CA ARG A 50 0.78 7.68 -6.29
C ARG A 50 1.17 7.31 -4.86
N ASP A 51 1.00 8.25 -3.95
CA ASP A 51 0.98 8.03 -2.49
C ASP A 51 -0.36 7.41 -2.04
N VAL A 52 -0.38 6.78 -0.85
CA VAL A 52 -1.56 6.12 -0.27
C VAL A 52 -2.29 6.90 0.82
#